data_AF-A0A645K220-F1
#
_entry.id   AF-A0A645K220-F1
#
_cell.length_a   1.000
_cell.length_b   1.000
_cell.length_c   1.000
_cell.angle_alpha   90.00
_cell.angle_beta   90.00
_cell.angle_gamma   90.00
#
_symmetry.space_group_name_H-M   'P 1'
#
loop_
_entity.id
_entity.type
_entity.pdbx_description
1 polymer ?
#
loop_
_entity_poly.entity_id
_entity_poly.type
_entity_poly.pdbx_seq_one_letter_code
_entity_poly.pdbx_strand_id
1 'polypeptide(L)'
;MVAESIVTQKKGKLVALVHFNPEKLKAIKDVKEEAFNTYYETKDQISKKFEETKEETKEAMAAFNEKLEQLKRELTQYVNERVNKFSKISYIIDCPQQFEKTATQKIKRFLYNRQK
;
A
#
# COMPACT_ATOMS: atom_id res chain seq x y z
N MET A 1 35.91 20.51 -10.97
CA MET A 1 36.37 19.84 -9.74
C MET A 1 37.86 20.10 -9.55
N VAL A 2 38.69 19.78 -10.54
CA VAL A 2 40.12 20.16 -10.60
C VAL A 2 40.29 21.45 -11.40
N ALA A 3 41.15 22.34 -10.92
CA ALA A 3 41.60 23.54 -11.62
C ALA A 3 42.94 23.29 -12.33
N GLU A 4 43.91 22.71 -11.63
CA GLU A 4 45.25 22.41 -12.16
C GLU A 4 45.73 21.06 -11.62
N SER A 5 46.55 20.33 -12.38
CA SER A 5 47.17 19.09 -11.90
C SER A 5 48.51 18.79 -12.57
N ILE A 6 49.43 18.19 -11.81
CA ILE A 6 50.73 17.72 -12.31
C ILE A 6 51.06 16.34 -11.72
N VAL A 7 51.69 15.46 -12.50
CA VAL A 7 52.11 14.12 -12.06
C VAL A 7 53.61 14.13 -11.77
N THR A 8 54.01 13.57 -10.62
CA THR A 8 55.42 13.49 -10.17
C THR A 8 55.74 12.10 -9.63
N GLN A 9 57.01 11.72 -9.60
CA GLN A 9 57.44 10.43 -9.01
C GLN A 9 58.03 10.63 -7.61
N LYS A 10 57.50 9.92 -6.61
CA LYS A 10 57.99 9.96 -5.22
C LYS A 10 58.13 8.54 -4.69
N LYS A 11 59.35 8.18 -4.24
CA LYS A 11 59.68 6.82 -3.74
C LYS A 11 59.29 5.69 -4.71
N GLY A 12 59.56 5.88 -6.00
CA GLY A 12 59.27 4.89 -7.05
C GLY A 12 57.79 4.79 -7.50
N LYS A 13 56.88 5.57 -6.91
CA LYS A 13 55.45 5.60 -7.29
C LYS A 13 55.09 6.94 -7.95
N LEU A 14 54.26 6.91 -8.99
CA LEU A 14 53.68 8.12 -9.59
C LEU A 14 52.58 8.67 -8.67
N VAL A 15 52.60 9.98 -8.41
CA VAL A 15 51.68 10.71 -7.55
C VAL A 15 51.19 11.95 -8.29
N ALA A 16 49.87 12.14 -8.35
CA ALA A 16 49.26 13.34 -8.91
C ALA A 16 49.07 14.41 -7.81
N LEU A 17 49.60 15.61 -8.07
CA LEU A 17 49.31 16.82 -7.30
C LEU A 17 48.19 17.56 -8.02
N VAL A 18 47.10 17.83 -7.30
CA VAL A 18 45.85 18.34 -7.89
C VAL A 18 45.38 19.54 -7.08
N HIS A 19 45.21 20.69 -7.73
CA HIS A 19 44.58 21.87 -7.17
C HIS A 19 43.08 21.82 -7.50
N PHE A 20 42.24 21.68 -6.48
CA PHE A 20 40.79 21.67 -6.66
C PHE A 20 40.22 23.09 -6.60
N ASN A 21 39.23 23.38 -7.45
CA ASN A 21 38.55 24.68 -7.39
C ASN A 21 37.58 24.70 -6.18
N PRO A 22 37.81 25.57 -5.18
CA PRO A 22 37.02 25.60 -3.95
C PRO A 22 35.58 26.07 -4.17
N GLU A 23 35.34 26.98 -5.13
CA GLU A 23 34.00 27.49 -5.44
C GLU A 23 33.12 26.39 -6.00
N LYS A 24 33.65 25.62 -6.96
CA LYS A 24 32.93 24.47 -7.54
C LYS A 24 32.66 23.38 -6.51
N LEU A 25 33.55 23.17 -5.55
CA LEU A 25 33.34 22.21 -4.46
C LEU A 25 32.26 22.68 -3.49
N LYS A 26 32.20 23.99 -3.19
CA LYS A 26 31.16 24.56 -2.34
C LYS A 26 29.79 24.44 -2.99
N ALA A 27 29.68 24.82 -4.27
CA ALA A 27 28.43 24.68 -5.02
C ALA A 27 27.88 23.24 -5.05
N ILE A 28 28.76 22.22 -5.18
CA ILE A 28 28.33 20.81 -5.12
C ILE A 28 27.81 20.43 -3.74
N LYS A 29 28.40 20.97 -2.66
CA LYS A 29 27.93 20.71 -1.29
C LYS A 29 26.57 21.36 -1.06
N ASP A 30 26.41 22.61 -1.47
CA ASP A 30 25.17 23.38 -1.30
C ASP A 30 24.02 22.68 -2.07
N VAL A 31 24.24 22.29 -3.33
CA VAL A 31 23.25 21.53 -4.13
C VAL A 31 22.90 20.19 -3.48
N LYS A 32 23.88 19.50 -2.88
CA LYS A 32 23.63 18.22 -2.19
C LYS A 32 22.79 18.42 -0.93
N GLU A 33 23.01 19.49 -0.19
CA GLU A 33 22.27 19.84 1.02
C GLU A 33 20.82 20.23 0.70
N GLU A 34 20.63 21.06 -0.34
CA GLU A 34 19.30 21.41 -0.86
C GLU A 34 18.52 20.18 -1.34
N ALA A 35 19.17 19.30 -2.12
CA ALA A 35 18.58 18.05 -2.57
C ALA A 35 18.22 17.10 -1.41
N PHE A 36 18.99 17.13 -0.32
CA PHE A 36 18.71 16.36 0.87
C PHE A 36 17.49 16.89 1.60
N ASN A 37 17.41 18.21 1.83
CA ASN A 37 16.28 18.82 2.53
C ASN A 37 14.95 18.58 1.80
N THR A 38 14.93 18.78 0.49
CA THR A 38 13.74 18.53 -0.35
C THR A 38 13.28 17.07 -0.29
N TYR A 39 14.20 16.10 -0.18
CA TYR A 39 13.85 14.69 0.00
C TYR A 39 13.14 14.41 1.33
N TYR A 40 13.57 15.01 2.45
CA TYR A 40 12.89 14.84 3.73
C TYR A 40 11.52 15.50 3.76
N GLU A 41 11.39 16.70 3.18
CA GLU A 41 10.12 17.41 3.09
C GLU A 41 9.07 16.62 2.29
N THR A 42 9.47 16.10 1.12
CA THR A 42 8.58 15.28 0.28
C THR A 42 8.20 13.98 0.98
N LYS A 43 9.14 13.34 1.68
CA LYS A 43 8.86 12.13 2.48
C LYS A 43 7.84 12.40 3.59
N ASP A 44 7.99 13.50 4.33
CA ASP A 44 7.06 13.90 5.39
C ASP A 44 5.64 14.15 4.83
N GLN A 45 5.54 14.89 3.73
CA GLN A 45 4.27 15.16 3.06
C GLN A 45 3.58 13.88 2.56
N ILE A 46 4.34 12.96 1.98
CA ILE A 46 3.82 11.66 1.52
C ILE A 46 3.29 10.86 2.71
N SER A 47 4.01 10.84 3.84
CA SER A 47 3.59 10.14 5.05
C SER A 47 2.25 10.66 5.58
N LYS A 48 2.11 11.99 5.66
CA LYS A 48 0.87 12.64 6.13
C LYS A 48 -0.33 12.30 5.23
N LYS A 49 -0.18 12.46 3.91
CA LYS A 49 -1.24 12.12 2.95
C LYS A 49 -1.65 10.66 3.04
N PHE A 50 -0.69 9.76 3.25
CA PHE A 50 -0.97 8.34 3.40
C PHE A 50 -1.77 8.04 4.67
N GLU A 51 -1.42 8.66 5.80
CA GLU A 51 -2.17 8.53 7.06
C GLU A 51 -3.60 9.04 6.93
N GLU A 52 -3.80 10.23 6.37
CA GLU A 52 -5.13 10.81 6.11
C GLU A 52 -5.98 9.88 5.23
N THR A 53 -5.44 9.44 4.08
CA THR A 53 -6.15 8.53 3.16
C THR A 53 -6.51 7.20 3.86
N LYS A 54 -5.64 6.70 4.74
CA LYS A 54 -5.87 5.46 5.48
C LYS A 54 -6.99 5.60 6.51
N GLU A 55 -7.08 6.74 7.19
CA GLU A 55 -8.16 7.01 8.14
C GLU A 55 -9.50 7.15 7.42
N GLU A 56 -9.56 7.95 6.36
CA GLU A 56 -10.76 8.13 5.54
C GLU A 56 -11.29 6.80 4.97
N THR A 57 -10.39 5.96 4.43
CA THR A 57 -10.77 4.64 3.90
C THR A 57 -11.27 3.70 4.98
N LYS A 58 -10.72 3.78 6.20
CA LYS A 58 -11.17 2.97 7.34
C LYS A 58 -12.57 3.37 7.80
N GLU A 59 -12.85 4.67 7.89
CA GLU A 59 -14.18 5.18 8.23
C GLU A 59 -15.22 4.78 7.19
N ALA A 60 -14.90 4.94 5.90
CA ALA A 60 -15.76 4.49 4.81
C ALA A 60 -16.02 2.98 4.86
N MET A 61 -15.00 2.17 5.16
CA MET A 61 -15.15 0.72 5.31
C MET A 61 -16.05 0.35 6.49
N ALA A 62 -15.93 1.06 7.62
CA ALA A 62 -16.76 0.83 8.80
C ALA A 62 -18.23 1.13 8.52
N ALA A 63 -18.53 2.28 7.89
CA ALA A 63 -19.89 2.64 7.48
C ALA A 63 -20.48 1.64 6.48
N PHE A 64 -19.66 1.13 5.56
CA PHE A 64 -20.08 0.09 4.62
C PHE A 64 -20.40 -1.24 5.33
N ASN A 65 -19.55 -1.67 6.26
CA ASN A 65 -19.78 -2.87 7.05
C ASN A 65 -21.06 -2.77 7.90
N GLU A 66 -21.35 -1.61 8.48
CA GLU A 66 -22.60 -1.40 9.22
C GLU A 66 -23.83 -1.60 8.33
N LYS A 67 -23.82 -1.02 7.12
CA LYS A 67 -24.90 -1.19 6.13
C LYS A 67 -25.04 -2.65 5.70
N LEU A 68 -23.92 -3.37 5.53
CA LEU A 68 -23.95 -4.80 5.22
C LEU A 68 -24.59 -5.62 6.35
N GLU A 69 -24.26 -5.33 7.60
CA GLU A 69 -24.84 -6.03 8.74
C GLU A 69 -26.34 -5.76 8.90
N GLN A 70 -26.78 -4.53 8.63
CA GLN A 70 -28.20 -4.20 8.55
C GLN A 70 -28.90 -5.03 7.47
N LEU A 71 -28.34 -5.10 6.27
CA LEU A 71 -28.90 -5.88 5.16
C LEU A 71 -28.99 -7.38 5.48
N LYS A 72 -27.97 -7.95 6.13
CA LYS A 72 -27.99 -9.37 6.58
C LYS A 72 -29.12 -9.62 7.59
N ARG A 73 -29.36 -8.69 8.51
CA ARG A 73 -30.43 -8.80 9.51
C ARG A 73 -31.80 -8.77 8.85
N GLU A 74 -32.03 -7.80 7.97
CA GLU A 74 -33.28 -7.67 7.21
C GLU A 74 -33.55 -8.94 6.38
N LEU A 75 -32.52 -9.42 5.66
CA LEU A 75 -32.63 -10.64 4.86
C LEU A 75 -32.95 -11.87 5.73
N THR A 76 -32.31 -12.00 6.88
CA THR A 76 -32.56 -13.09 7.82
C THR A 76 -33.99 -13.06 8.34
N GLN A 77 -34.49 -11.89 8.74
CA GLN A 77 -35.88 -11.71 9.18
C GLN A 77 -36.86 -12.08 8.07
N TYR A 78 -36.68 -11.49 6.89
CA TYR A 78 -37.52 -11.71 5.72
C TYR A 78 -37.63 -13.19 5.31
N VAL A 79 -36.51 -13.91 5.32
CA VAL A 79 -36.52 -15.35 5.02
C VAL A 79 -37.17 -16.15 6.14
N ASN A 80 -36.81 -15.87 7.41
CA ASN A 80 -37.28 -16.63 8.56
C ASN A 80 -38.78 -16.48 8.85
N GLU A 81 -39.40 -15.39 8.39
CA GLU A 81 -40.86 -15.19 8.43
C GLU A 81 -41.61 -16.11 7.46
N ARG A 82 -40.97 -16.51 6.35
CA ARG A 82 -41.62 -17.24 5.25
C ARG A 82 -41.37 -18.73 5.24
N VAL A 83 -40.44 -19.18 6.08
CA VAL A 83 -40.04 -20.59 6.15
C VAL A 83 -40.49 -21.21 7.48
N ASN A 84 -40.67 -22.53 7.47
CA ASN A 84 -41.02 -23.28 8.67
C ASN A 84 -39.87 -23.25 9.71
N LYS A 85 -40.15 -23.70 10.94
CA LYS A 85 -39.19 -23.72 12.05
C LYS A 85 -37.85 -24.40 11.73
N PHE A 86 -37.84 -25.48 10.95
CA PHE A 86 -36.64 -26.25 10.62
C PHE A 86 -35.81 -25.64 9.49
N SER A 87 -36.43 -24.79 8.66
CA SER A 87 -35.80 -24.14 7.51
C SER A 87 -35.25 -22.75 7.83
N LYS A 88 -35.34 -22.29 9.08
CA LYS A 88 -34.85 -20.96 9.48
C LYS A 88 -33.32 -20.87 9.38
N ILE A 89 -32.85 -19.76 8.83
CA ILE A 89 -31.44 -19.40 8.71
C ILE A 89 -30.93 -18.87 10.05
N SER A 90 -29.78 -19.36 10.49
CA SER A 90 -29.13 -18.93 11.74
C SER A 90 -28.15 -17.77 11.54
N TYR A 91 -27.33 -17.81 10.48
CA TYR A 91 -26.34 -16.77 10.16
C TYR A 91 -26.07 -16.73 8.65
N ILE A 92 -25.55 -15.59 8.17
CA ILE A 92 -25.18 -15.35 6.77
C ILE A 92 -23.69 -15.06 6.69
N ILE A 93 -22.97 -15.76 5.82
CA ILE A 93 -21.55 -15.54 5.53
C ILE A 93 -21.43 -14.83 4.18
N ASP A 94 -20.64 -13.76 4.13
CA ASP A 94 -20.33 -13.07 2.87
C ASP A 94 -19.35 -13.88 2.03
N CYS A 95 -19.71 -14.13 0.77
CA CYS A 95 -18.81 -14.69 -0.23
C CYS A 95 -18.52 -13.58 -1.25
N PRO A 96 -17.34 -12.93 -1.19
CA PRO A 96 -17.01 -11.83 -2.10
C PRO A 96 -16.90 -12.31 -3.56
N GLN A 97 -16.59 -13.59 -3.76
CA GLN A 97 -16.49 -14.19 -5.08
C GLN A 97 -17.80 -14.87 -5.47
N GLN A 98 -18.20 -14.70 -6.73
CA GLN A 98 -19.38 -15.37 -7.29
C GLN A 98 -19.18 -16.89 -7.32
N PHE A 99 -20.25 -17.64 -7.01
CA PHE A 99 -20.21 -19.09 -7.04
C PHE A 99 -20.00 -19.65 -8.45
N GLU A 100 -19.07 -20.60 -8.58
CA GLU A 100 -18.87 -21.37 -9.79
C GLU A 100 -20.10 -22.22 -10.11
N LYS A 101 -20.51 -22.19 -11.38
CA LYS A 101 -21.66 -22.94 -11.88
C LYS A 101 -21.23 -24.09 -12.78
N THR A 102 -22.02 -25.15 -12.79
CA THR A 102 -21.95 -26.21 -13.79
C THR A 102 -22.43 -25.70 -15.16
N ALA A 103 -22.22 -26.46 -16.22
CA ALA A 103 -22.81 -26.16 -17.53
C ALA A 103 -24.35 -26.02 -17.46
N THR A 104 -24.99 -26.74 -16.54
CA THR A 104 -26.43 -26.65 -16.23
C THR A 104 -26.81 -25.52 -15.27
N GLN A 105 -25.90 -24.56 -15.02
CA GLN A 105 -26.06 -23.38 -14.16
C GLN A 105 -26.27 -23.65 -12.66
N LYS A 106 -26.17 -24.91 -12.20
CA LYS A 106 -26.21 -25.24 -10.76
C LYS A 106 -24.87 -24.88 -10.10
N ILE A 107 -24.92 -24.41 -8.86
CA ILE A 107 -23.71 -24.10 -8.09
C ILE A 107 -22.90 -25.37 -7.82
N LYS A 108 -21.58 -25.33 -8.03
CA LYS A 108 -20.63 -26.40 -7.70
C LYS A 108 -20.38 -26.48 -6.19
N ARG A 109 -21.35 -27.01 -5.44
CA ARG A 109 -21.35 -27.05 -3.96
C ARG A 109 -20.09 -27.68 -3.34
N PHE A 110 -19.48 -28.66 -4.00
CA PHE A 110 -18.28 -29.36 -3.51
C PHE A 110 -17.05 -28.45 -3.33
N LEU A 111 -17.04 -27.26 -3.96
CA LEU A 111 -15.96 -26.29 -3.81
C LEU A 111 -16.04 -25.50 -2.49
N TYR A 112 -17.24 -25.35 -1.93
CA TYR A 112 -17.51 -24.44 -0.82
C TYR A 112 -17.79 -25.17 0.50
N ASN A 113 -18.01 -26.49 0.45
CA ASN A 113 -18.24 -27.32 1.63
C ASN A 113 -16.94 -27.77 2.34
N ARG A 114 -15.84 -27.01 2.26
CA ARG A 114 -14.60 -27.31 3.02
C ARG A 114 -14.64 -26.67 4.40
N GLN A 115 -15.42 -27.26 5.30
CA GLN A 115 -15.12 -27.20 6.73
C GLN A 115 -15.08 -28.66 7.23
N LYS A 116 -13.85 -29.18 7.35
CA LYS A 116 -13.51 -30.23 8.30
C LYS A 116 -12.68 -29.57 9.38
#